data_AF-A0A7Y5S469-F1
#
_entry.id   AF-A0A7Y5S469-F1
#
_cell.length_a   1.000
_cell.length_b   1.000
_cell.length_c   1.000
_cell.angle_alpha   90.00
_cell.angle_beta   90.00
_cell.angle_gamma   90.00
#
_symmetry.space_group_name_H-M   'P 1'
#
loop_
_entity.id
_entity.type
_entity.pdbx_description
1 polymer ?
#
loop_
_entity_poly.entity_id
_entity_poly.type
_entity_poly.pdbx_seq_one_letter_code
_entity_poly.pdbx_strand_id
1 'polypeptide(L)'
;MNDPVARAALLMAWAPLCGWLVLTLDKLVGAIPLESPRVVTGVLTVLTAAWLPFLWRAYVHWARWRGLTTAAAAALLLIHAIAWQPILPVSGCLSRDLLVASQSLTLTGLWWIGCIVAWWGGACLAQSPALVNFAHGRRLMSADVARLLICLALFPLAYGTAGVMHFAEEYWGGDTTVWTDVRTLLVIFTVALIVPIALWRKRVIWTRARLLGTTGLAALLLASAFGPLIRESELANTQPLGDWLELLGDSAHLLGVAVWIAGAAWLWRYRAGERPPGLESSAIDISRLARCPTCQYGLTGLREVRCPECGWSGTVDGLLEQKLADALDVRP
;
A
#
# COMPACT_ATOMS: atom_id res chain seq x y z
N MET A 1 14.61 3.57 -11.44
CA MET A 1 14.17 2.37 -10.68
C MET A 1 13.19 1.57 -11.53
N ASN A 2 13.56 0.38 -11.99
CA ASN A 2 12.77 -0.38 -12.97
C ASN A 2 11.67 -1.25 -12.33
N ASP A 3 11.77 -1.49 -11.02
CA ASP A 3 10.75 -2.23 -10.28
C ASP A 3 9.47 -1.37 -10.10
N PRO A 4 8.35 -1.75 -10.74
CA PRO A 4 7.10 -1.01 -10.63
C PRO A 4 6.50 -1.07 -9.21
N VAL A 5 6.76 -2.13 -8.46
CA VAL A 5 6.24 -2.30 -7.09
C VAL A 5 6.93 -1.32 -6.15
N ALA A 6 8.27 -1.27 -6.19
CA ALA A 6 9.02 -0.33 -5.40
C ALA A 6 8.65 1.12 -5.76
N ARG A 7 8.40 1.40 -7.04
CA ARG A 7 7.98 2.74 -7.48
C ARG A 7 6.61 3.10 -6.94
N ALA A 8 5.63 2.19 -7.05
CA ALA A 8 4.31 2.39 -6.49
C ALA A 8 4.38 2.60 -4.97
N ALA A 9 5.19 1.83 -4.25
CA ALA A 9 5.36 1.98 -2.81
C ALA A 9 6.00 3.30 -2.40
N LEU A 10 7.05 3.75 -3.10
CA LEU A 10 7.67 5.05 -2.83
C LEU A 10 6.70 6.20 -3.10
N LEU A 11 5.96 6.11 -4.20
CA LEU A 11 4.91 7.07 -4.51
C LEU A 11 3.86 7.06 -3.38
N MET A 12 3.45 5.89 -2.88
CA MET A 12 2.45 5.80 -1.82
C MET A 12 2.95 6.27 -0.46
N ALA A 13 4.23 6.05 -0.13
CA ALA A 13 4.87 6.61 1.06
C ALA A 13 4.88 8.14 1.06
N TRP A 14 4.69 8.76 -0.11
CA TRP A 14 4.59 10.20 -0.25
C TRP A 14 3.37 10.79 0.46
N ALA A 15 2.25 10.06 0.54
CA ALA A 15 1.04 10.56 1.21
C ALA A 15 1.27 10.83 2.73
N PRO A 16 1.71 9.85 3.55
CA PRO A 16 2.02 10.12 4.96
C PRO A 16 3.21 11.07 5.13
N LEU A 17 4.18 11.05 4.21
CA LEU A 17 5.30 12.00 4.23
C LEU A 17 4.84 13.44 3.99
N CYS A 18 3.92 13.67 3.04
CA CYS A 18 3.32 14.98 2.82
C CYS A 18 2.51 15.43 4.04
N GLY A 19 1.75 14.53 4.67
CA GLY A 19 1.06 14.83 5.93
C GLY A 19 2.04 15.30 7.00
N TRP A 20 3.14 14.56 7.20
CA TRP A 20 4.21 14.92 8.11
C TRP A 20 4.85 16.27 7.78
N LEU A 21 5.17 16.52 6.50
CA LEU A 21 5.75 17.78 6.04
C LEU A 21 4.82 18.97 6.26
N VAL A 22 3.51 18.81 6.01
CA VAL A 22 2.52 19.88 6.23
C VAL A 22 2.46 20.24 7.71
N LEU A 23 2.39 19.26 8.61
CA LEU A 23 2.40 19.51 10.06
C LEU A 23 3.70 20.16 10.53
N THR A 24 4.83 19.74 9.96
CA THR A 24 6.15 20.31 10.26
C THR A 24 6.25 21.76 9.79
N LEU A 25 5.80 22.05 8.57
CA LEU A 25 5.82 23.40 8.00
C LEU A 25 4.86 24.35 8.72
N ASP A 26 3.71 23.86 9.16
CA ASP A 26 2.74 24.61 9.96
C ASP A 26 3.38 25.12 11.25
N LYS A 27 3.95 24.22 12.04
CA LYS A 27 4.64 24.54 13.30
C LYS A 27 5.87 25.42 13.09
N LEU A 28 6.64 25.23 12.02
CA LEU A 28 7.89 25.97 11.79
C LEU A 28 7.69 27.39 11.27
N VAL A 29 6.74 27.59 10.36
CA VAL A 29 6.61 28.86 9.65
C VAL A 29 5.47 29.69 10.25
N GLY A 30 4.50 29.06 10.93
CA GLY A 30 3.27 29.73 11.39
C GLY A 30 2.49 30.43 10.26
N ALA A 31 2.86 30.16 9.00
CA ALA A 31 2.44 30.95 7.84
C ALA A 31 1.17 30.43 7.19
N ILE A 32 0.78 29.20 7.53
CA ILE A 32 -0.51 28.68 7.12
C ILE A 32 -1.35 28.72 8.40
N PRO A 33 -2.41 29.54 8.48
CA PRO A 33 -3.37 29.43 9.57
C PRO A 33 -4.15 28.11 9.38
N LEU A 34 -3.50 26.97 9.65
CA LEU A 34 -4.12 25.65 9.76
C LEU A 34 -4.76 25.49 11.14
N GLU A 35 -5.29 26.58 11.70
CA GLU A 35 -6.03 26.58 12.97
C GLU A 35 -7.19 25.58 12.95
N SER A 36 -7.63 25.17 11.76
CA SER A 36 -8.60 24.11 11.60
C SER A 36 -7.94 22.83 11.07
N PRO A 37 -7.80 21.75 11.88
CA PRO A 37 -7.44 20.40 11.41
C PRO A 37 -8.34 19.89 10.28
N ARG A 38 -9.50 20.53 10.07
CA ARG A 38 -10.38 20.35 8.91
C ARG A 38 -9.68 20.64 7.58
N VAL A 39 -8.89 21.71 7.51
CA VAL A 39 -8.22 22.13 6.27
C VAL A 39 -7.14 21.12 5.91
N VAL A 40 -6.30 20.70 6.87
CA VAL A 40 -5.27 19.66 6.64
C VAL A 40 -5.91 18.35 6.18
N THR A 41 -6.91 17.88 6.92
CA THR A 41 -7.60 16.62 6.61
C THR A 41 -8.32 16.68 5.27
N GLY A 42 -8.98 17.81 4.96
CA GLY A 42 -9.65 18.05 3.70
C GLY A 42 -8.68 18.06 2.53
N VAL A 43 -7.55 18.78 2.65
CA VAL A 43 -6.50 18.82 1.62
C VAL A 43 -5.92 17.43 1.40
N LEU A 44 -5.56 16.70 2.45
CA LEU A 44 -5.04 15.33 2.33
C LEU A 44 -6.06 14.39 1.68
N THR A 45 -7.35 14.50 2.03
CA THR A 45 -8.42 13.68 1.45
C THR A 45 -8.58 13.98 -0.04
N VAL A 46 -8.61 15.26 -0.43
CA VAL A 46 -8.72 15.69 -1.83
C VAL A 46 -7.51 15.26 -2.64
N LEU A 47 -6.30 15.49 -2.12
CA LEU A 47 -5.07 15.05 -2.78
C LEU A 47 -5.06 13.53 -2.98
N THR A 48 -5.44 12.77 -1.95
CA THR A 48 -5.54 11.31 -2.01
C THR A 48 -6.58 10.86 -3.03
N ALA A 49 -7.78 11.45 -3.00
CA ALA A 49 -8.88 11.12 -3.90
C ALA A 49 -8.58 11.50 -5.37
N ALA A 50 -7.85 12.58 -5.62
CA ALA A 50 -7.45 12.99 -6.96
C ALA A 50 -6.26 12.18 -7.50
N TRP A 51 -5.29 11.87 -6.63
CA TRP A 51 -4.04 11.25 -7.03
C TRP A 51 -4.14 9.73 -7.20
N LEU A 52 -4.94 9.03 -6.38
CA LEU A 52 -5.11 7.57 -6.51
C LEU A 52 -5.65 7.14 -7.87
N PRO A 53 -6.70 7.76 -8.43
CA PRO A 53 -7.20 7.42 -9.76
C PRO A 53 -6.14 7.61 -10.85
N PHE A 54 -5.29 8.64 -10.73
CA PHE A 54 -4.19 8.88 -11.65
C PHE A 54 -3.14 7.77 -11.55
N LEU A 55 -2.75 7.41 -10.32
CA LEU A 55 -1.85 6.29 -10.08
C LEU A 55 -2.46 4.99 -10.63
N TRP A 56 -3.73 4.70 -10.36
CA TRP A 56 -4.42 3.50 -10.85
C TRP A 56 -4.56 3.47 -12.37
N ARG A 57 -4.75 4.61 -13.04
CA ARG A 57 -4.71 4.68 -14.51
C ARG A 57 -3.36 4.23 -15.09
N ALA A 58 -2.26 4.47 -14.37
CA ALA A 58 -0.95 4.04 -14.81
C ALA A 58 -0.74 2.51 -14.71
N TYR A 59 -1.49 1.82 -13.84
CA TYR A 59 -1.26 0.40 -13.53
C TYR A 59 -2.42 -0.53 -13.93
N VAL A 60 -3.63 -0.01 -14.18
CA VAL A 60 -4.81 -0.86 -14.37
C VAL A 60 -5.57 -0.52 -15.63
N HIS A 61 -6.05 -1.55 -16.33
CA HIS A 61 -7.04 -1.37 -17.37
C HIS A 61 -8.39 -0.99 -16.76
N TRP A 62 -8.90 0.19 -17.12
CA TRP A 62 -10.21 0.65 -16.69
C TRP A 62 -11.29 -0.03 -17.51
N ALA A 63 -11.86 -1.12 -16.99
CA ALA A 63 -13.16 -1.58 -17.45
C ALA A 63 -14.24 -0.57 -16.99
N ARG A 64 -15.27 -0.34 -17.81
CA ARG A 64 -16.34 0.63 -17.49
C ARG A 64 -16.93 0.41 -16.10
N TRP A 65 -17.20 -0.85 -15.74
CA TRP A 65 -17.72 -1.23 -14.42
C TRP A 65 -16.79 -0.87 -13.27
N ARG A 66 -15.48 -1.14 -13.40
CA ARG A 66 -14.49 -0.79 -12.37
C ARG A 66 -14.37 0.72 -12.18
N GLY A 67 -14.41 1.46 -13.30
CA GLY A 67 -14.41 2.91 -13.27
C GLY A 67 -15.63 3.48 -12.55
N LEU A 68 -16.82 2.94 -12.83
CA LEU A 68 -18.06 3.33 -12.15
C LEU A 68 -18.01 3.03 -10.65
N THR A 69 -17.55 1.84 -10.25
CA THR A 69 -17.44 1.49 -8.81
C THR A 69 -16.47 2.40 -8.08
N THR A 70 -15.33 2.74 -8.69
CA THR A 70 -14.37 3.68 -8.08
C THR A 70 -14.92 5.09 -8.01
N ALA A 71 -15.58 5.56 -9.06
CA ALA A 71 -16.18 6.89 -9.08
C ALA A 71 -17.29 7.00 -8.03
N ALA A 72 -18.17 6.00 -7.92
CA ALA A 72 -19.23 5.96 -6.91
C ALA A 72 -18.64 5.94 -5.49
N ALA A 73 -17.62 5.11 -5.26
CA ALA A 73 -16.97 5.01 -3.96
C ALA A 73 -16.23 6.33 -3.61
N ALA A 74 -15.58 6.98 -4.59
CA ALA A 74 -14.93 8.28 -4.39
C ALA A 74 -15.94 9.41 -4.18
N ALA A 75 -17.10 9.36 -4.84
CA ALA A 75 -18.20 10.28 -4.62
C ALA A 75 -18.77 10.14 -3.20
N LEU A 76 -18.91 8.91 -2.67
CA LEU A 76 -19.33 8.69 -1.29
C LEU A 76 -18.33 9.28 -0.29
N LEU A 77 -17.03 9.10 -0.52
CA LEU A 77 -16.00 9.76 0.28
C LEU A 77 -16.08 11.28 0.22
N LEU A 78 -16.23 11.85 -0.99
CA LEU A 78 -16.36 13.29 -1.17
C LEU A 78 -17.62 13.83 -0.52
N ILE A 79 -18.76 13.13 -0.64
CA ILE A 79 -20.01 13.51 0.02
C ILE A 79 -19.81 13.52 1.53
N HIS A 80 -19.13 12.53 2.10
CA HIS A 80 -18.81 12.55 3.54
C HIS A 80 -17.86 13.70 3.90
N ALA A 81 -16.83 13.94 3.08
CA ALA A 81 -15.88 15.03 3.25
C ALA A 81 -16.48 16.44 2.96
N ILE A 82 -17.65 16.53 2.33
CA ILE A 82 -18.37 17.79 2.10
C ILE A 82 -19.45 17.96 3.17
N ALA A 83 -20.20 16.91 3.48
CA ALA A 83 -21.23 16.95 4.51
C ALA A 83 -20.63 17.22 5.89
N TRP A 84 -19.44 16.67 6.17
CA TRP A 84 -18.64 16.89 7.40
C TRP A 84 -19.47 16.81 8.69
N GLN A 85 -20.54 16.02 8.65
CA GLN A 85 -21.43 15.80 9.76
C GLN A 85 -20.96 14.52 10.45
N PRO A 86 -20.68 14.59 11.77
CA PRO A 86 -20.34 13.40 12.51
C PRO A 86 -21.54 12.44 12.44
N ILE A 87 -21.28 11.20 12.03
CA ILE A 87 -22.32 10.15 11.97
C ILE A 87 -22.81 9.80 13.39
N LEU A 88 -21.93 9.96 14.37
CA LEU A 88 -22.22 9.75 15.78
C LEU A 88 -22.62 11.09 16.43
N PRO A 89 -23.58 11.08 17.37
CA PRO A 89 -23.94 12.29 18.11
C PRO A 89 -22.72 12.80 18.89
N VAL A 90 -22.44 14.09 18.77
CA VAL A 90 -21.39 14.75 19.55
C VAL A 90 -22.00 15.19 20.87
N SER A 91 -21.61 14.56 21.97
CA SER A 91 -21.89 15.03 23.33
C SER A 91 -20.58 15.31 24.05
N GLY A 92 -20.48 16.44 24.75
CA GLY A 92 -19.32 16.78 25.57
C GLY A 92 -18.44 17.89 24.98
N CYS A 93 -17.28 18.10 25.62
CA CYS A 93 -16.27 19.10 25.25
C CYS A 93 -15.34 18.64 24.12
N LEU A 94 -15.39 17.37 23.73
CA LEU A 94 -14.54 16.87 22.66
C LEU A 94 -14.81 17.64 21.37
N SER A 95 -13.73 18.01 20.69
CA SER A 95 -13.83 18.72 19.43
C SER A 95 -14.55 17.83 18.41
N ARG A 96 -15.69 18.33 17.92
CA ARG A 96 -16.37 17.84 16.71
C ARG A 96 -15.39 17.52 15.58
N ASP A 97 -14.28 18.25 15.55
CA ASP A 97 -13.23 18.16 14.55
C ASP A 97 -12.44 16.86 14.61
N LEU A 98 -12.10 16.37 15.80
CA LEU A 98 -11.37 15.10 15.96
C LEU A 98 -12.21 13.91 15.49
N LEU A 99 -13.49 13.89 15.87
CA LEU A 99 -14.41 12.83 15.47
C LEU A 99 -14.58 12.79 13.95
N VAL A 100 -14.80 13.94 13.32
CA VAL A 100 -15.01 13.99 11.87
C VAL A 100 -13.72 13.68 11.11
N ALA A 101 -12.56 14.12 11.59
CA ALA A 101 -11.27 13.72 11.02
C ALA A 101 -11.07 12.20 11.08
N SER A 102 -11.37 11.59 12.22
CA SER A 102 -11.26 10.14 12.45
C SER A 102 -12.23 9.34 11.56
N GLN A 103 -13.46 9.81 11.41
CA GLN A 103 -14.44 9.22 10.49
C GLN A 103 -13.99 9.31 9.04
N SER A 104 -13.48 10.47 8.62
CA SER A 104 -12.95 10.67 7.27
C SER A 104 -11.80 9.71 6.96
N LEU A 105 -10.86 9.54 7.90
CA LEU A 105 -9.74 8.60 7.75
C LEU A 105 -10.22 7.14 7.70
N THR A 106 -11.17 6.77 8.57
CA THR A 106 -11.76 5.42 8.59
C THR A 106 -12.42 5.10 7.25
N LEU A 107 -13.26 6.01 6.76
CA LEU A 107 -13.95 5.85 5.49
C LEU A 107 -12.96 5.82 4.33
N THR A 108 -11.91 6.63 4.38
CA THR A 108 -10.83 6.59 3.38
C THR A 108 -10.16 5.23 3.36
N GLY A 109 -9.84 4.65 4.52
CA GLY A 109 -9.31 3.29 4.61
C GLY A 109 -10.27 2.24 4.05
N LEU A 110 -11.55 2.28 4.45
CA LEU A 110 -12.58 1.40 3.91
C LEU A 110 -12.74 1.54 2.39
N TRP A 111 -12.66 2.77 1.86
CA TRP A 111 -12.71 3.04 0.43
C TRP A 111 -11.54 2.41 -0.31
N TRP A 112 -10.32 2.52 0.23
CA TRP A 112 -9.15 1.87 -0.35
C TRP A 112 -9.34 0.37 -0.40
N ILE A 113 -9.74 -0.24 0.72
CA ILE A 113 -9.99 -1.69 0.81
C ILE A 113 -11.10 -2.10 -0.17
N GLY A 114 -12.21 -1.37 -0.20
CA GLY A 114 -13.34 -1.63 -1.09
C GLY A 114 -12.94 -1.57 -2.56
N CYS A 115 -12.17 -0.56 -2.96
CA CYS A 115 -11.62 -0.50 -4.30
C CYS A 115 -10.65 -1.64 -4.59
N ILE A 116 -9.79 -1.99 -3.62
CA ILE A 116 -8.86 -3.11 -3.81
C ILE A 116 -9.63 -4.42 -4.00
N VAL A 117 -10.65 -4.68 -3.19
CA VAL A 117 -11.49 -5.88 -3.28
C VAL A 117 -12.32 -5.89 -4.57
N ALA A 118 -12.93 -4.78 -4.97
CA ALA A 118 -13.73 -4.70 -6.20
C ALA A 118 -12.87 -4.90 -7.46
N TRP A 119 -11.63 -4.39 -7.45
CA TRP A 119 -10.75 -4.47 -8.60
C TRP A 119 -9.97 -5.78 -8.65
N TRP A 120 -9.60 -6.32 -7.48
CA TRP A 120 -8.62 -7.39 -7.34
C TRP A 120 -9.12 -8.60 -6.56
N GLY A 121 -10.34 -8.57 -6.01
CA GLY A 121 -10.94 -9.72 -5.34
C GLY A 121 -10.93 -10.94 -6.25
N GLY A 122 -11.23 -10.76 -7.55
CA GLY A 122 -11.08 -11.81 -8.55
C GLY A 122 -9.65 -12.32 -8.70
N ALA A 123 -8.64 -11.45 -8.73
CA ALA A 123 -7.23 -11.86 -8.86
C ALA A 123 -6.61 -12.43 -7.57
N CYS A 124 -7.13 -12.01 -6.41
CA CYS A 124 -6.67 -12.47 -5.10
C CYS A 124 -7.36 -13.77 -4.66
N LEU A 125 -8.64 -13.96 -5.03
CA LEU A 125 -9.46 -15.11 -4.63
C LEU A 125 -9.52 -16.18 -5.71
N ALA A 126 -9.58 -15.82 -7.00
CA ALA A 126 -9.49 -16.81 -8.05
C ALA A 126 -8.01 -17.17 -8.25
N GLN A 127 -7.63 -18.36 -7.80
CA GLN A 127 -6.37 -19.02 -8.19
C GLN A 127 -6.36 -19.39 -9.69
N SER A 128 -7.07 -18.65 -10.55
CA SER A 128 -7.23 -19.02 -11.96
C SER A 128 -5.98 -18.62 -12.73
N PRO A 129 -5.14 -19.57 -13.17
CA PRO A 129 -4.01 -19.30 -14.06
C PRO A 129 -4.47 -18.74 -15.42
N ALA A 130 -5.76 -18.80 -15.76
CA ALA A 130 -6.29 -18.44 -17.07
C ALA A 130 -6.45 -16.93 -17.33
N LEU A 131 -6.31 -16.06 -16.31
CA LEU A 131 -6.46 -14.60 -16.49
C LEU A 131 -5.19 -13.88 -16.97
N VAL A 132 -4.12 -14.62 -17.31
CA VAL A 132 -2.82 -14.05 -17.72
C VAL A 132 -2.80 -13.59 -19.18
N ASN A 133 -3.79 -13.97 -20.01
CA ASN A 133 -3.83 -13.64 -21.44
C ASN A 133 -4.63 -12.36 -21.75
N PHE A 134 -4.30 -11.22 -21.14
CA PHE A 134 -4.85 -9.93 -21.56
C PHE A 134 -3.80 -8.89 -21.92
N ALA A 135 -3.67 -8.72 -23.24
CA ALA A 135 -3.43 -7.50 -24.01
C ALA A 135 -2.03 -6.83 -24.00
N HIS A 136 -1.51 -6.73 -25.22
CA HIS A 136 -0.29 -6.02 -25.62
C HIS A 136 -0.24 -4.56 -25.12
N GLY A 137 0.88 -4.19 -24.50
CA GLY A 137 1.32 -2.80 -24.38
C GLY A 137 1.00 -2.04 -23.08
N ARG A 138 0.21 -2.59 -22.14
CA ARG A 138 -0.02 -1.97 -20.82
C ARG A 138 0.40 -2.89 -19.69
N ARG A 139 1.08 -2.34 -18.68
CA ARG A 139 1.60 -3.09 -17.54
C ARG A 139 0.44 -3.59 -16.69
N LEU A 140 0.15 -4.90 -16.74
CA LEU A 140 -0.73 -5.55 -15.77
C LEU A 140 -0.16 -5.33 -14.37
N MET A 141 -0.96 -4.75 -13.48
CA MET A 141 -0.60 -4.59 -12.07
C MET A 141 -0.41 -5.98 -11.45
N SER A 142 0.81 -6.26 -10.98
CA SER A 142 1.12 -7.56 -10.40
C SER A 142 0.38 -7.74 -9.07
N ALA A 143 0.14 -9.00 -8.69
CA ALA A 143 -0.44 -9.34 -7.40
C ALA A 143 0.34 -8.73 -6.22
N ASP A 144 1.62 -8.41 -6.41
CA ASP A 144 2.47 -7.76 -5.42
C ASP A 144 2.09 -6.29 -5.20
N VAL A 145 1.70 -5.56 -6.26
CA VAL A 145 1.18 -4.19 -6.09
C VAL A 145 -0.17 -4.23 -5.38
N ALA A 146 -1.05 -5.21 -5.68
CA ALA A 146 -2.33 -5.35 -4.98
C ALA A 146 -2.11 -5.61 -3.47
N ARG A 147 -1.19 -6.51 -3.10
CA ARG A 147 -0.80 -6.75 -1.70
C ARG A 147 -0.27 -5.48 -1.04
N LEU A 148 0.60 -4.75 -1.72
CA LEU A 148 1.12 -3.47 -1.24
C LEU A 148 -0.02 -2.48 -0.96
N LEU A 149 -1.01 -2.36 -1.85
CA LEU A 149 -2.17 -1.50 -1.62
C LEU A 149 -3.00 -1.93 -0.41
N ILE A 150 -3.18 -3.24 -0.18
CA ILE A 150 -3.89 -3.75 1.02
C ILE A 150 -3.13 -3.29 2.27
N CYS A 151 -1.81 -3.49 2.29
CA CYS A 151 -0.97 -3.10 3.40
C CYS A 151 -1.08 -1.60 3.69
N LEU A 152 -1.19 -0.77 2.64
CA LEU A 152 -1.31 0.67 2.77
C LEU A 152 -2.69 1.10 3.27
N ALA A 153 -3.74 0.46 2.78
CA ALA A 153 -5.12 0.75 3.17
C ALA A 153 -5.38 0.49 4.67
N LEU A 154 -4.58 -0.39 5.29
CA LEU A 154 -4.65 -0.64 6.72
C LEU A 154 -4.28 0.60 7.54
N PHE A 155 -3.38 1.48 7.09
CA PHE A 155 -2.98 2.66 7.88
C PHE A 155 -4.11 3.67 8.10
N PRO A 156 -4.78 4.23 7.07
CA PRO A 156 -5.89 5.15 7.28
C PRO A 156 -7.07 4.47 7.97
N LEU A 157 -7.34 3.18 7.68
CA LEU A 157 -8.37 2.43 8.38
C LEU A 157 -8.07 2.34 9.87
N ALA A 158 -6.84 1.94 10.19
CA ALA A 158 -6.42 1.73 11.56
C ALA A 158 -6.38 3.06 12.33
N TYR A 159 -5.79 4.12 11.76
CA TYR A 159 -5.77 5.44 12.39
C TYR A 159 -7.18 6.03 12.58
N GLY A 160 -8.05 5.87 11.57
CA GLY A 160 -9.45 6.29 11.70
C GLY A 160 -10.18 5.53 12.80
N THR A 161 -10.01 4.20 12.85
CA THR A 161 -10.63 3.36 13.90
C THR A 161 -10.07 3.68 15.28
N ALA A 162 -8.79 4.03 15.43
CA ALA A 162 -8.25 4.54 16.69
C ALA A 162 -9.01 5.76 17.18
N GLY A 163 -9.16 6.78 16.34
CA GLY A 163 -9.84 8.00 16.74
C GLY A 163 -11.32 7.78 17.07
N VAL A 164 -11.98 6.84 16.39
CA VAL A 164 -13.35 6.42 16.73
C VAL A 164 -13.39 5.68 18.08
N MET A 165 -12.41 4.82 18.37
CA MET A 165 -12.32 4.13 19.67
C MET A 165 -12.02 5.10 20.81
N HIS A 166 -11.11 6.05 20.60
CA HIS A 166 -10.82 7.12 21.56
C HIS A 166 -12.07 7.94 21.86
N PHE A 167 -12.81 8.35 20.82
CA PHE A 167 -14.11 9.00 20.98
C PHE A 167 -15.10 8.15 21.78
N ALA A 168 -15.18 6.85 21.48
CA ALA A 168 -16.09 5.95 22.19
C ALA A 168 -15.72 5.82 23.67
N GLU A 169 -14.43 5.64 24.00
CA GLU A 169 -13.98 5.56 25.39
C GLU A 169 -14.35 6.83 26.17
N GLU A 170 -14.12 8.01 25.60
CA GLU A 170 -14.51 9.28 26.24
C GLU A 170 -16.03 9.42 26.39
N TYR A 171 -16.79 9.09 25.34
CA TYR A 171 -18.25 9.15 25.34
C TYR A 171 -18.86 8.29 26.46
N TRP A 172 -18.26 7.14 26.74
CA TRP A 172 -18.70 6.22 27.80
C TRP A 172 -18.11 6.55 29.18
N GLY A 173 -17.47 7.70 29.33
CA GLY A 173 -16.89 8.16 30.61
C GLY A 173 -15.62 7.43 31.02
N GLY A 174 -14.91 6.84 30.05
CA GLY A 174 -13.57 6.29 30.25
C GLY A 174 -12.55 7.41 30.47
N ASP A 175 -11.51 7.11 31.25
CA ASP A 175 -10.40 8.03 31.47
C ASP A 175 -9.46 7.98 30.25
N THR A 176 -9.50 9.02 29.40
CA THR A 176 -8.66 9.14 28.19
C THR A 176 -7.24 9.50 28.59
N THR A 177 -6.51 8.51 29.09
CA THR A 177 -5.09 8.67 29.39
C THR A 177 -4.25 8.55 28.12
N VAL A 178 -3.06 9.15 28.14
CA VAL A 178 -2.04 9.03 27.07
C VAL A 178 -1.72 7.56 26.75
N TRP A 179 -1.86 6.67 27.74
CA TRP A 179 -1.67 5.24 27.58
C TRP A 179 -2.71 4.58 26.68
N THR A 180 -3.94 5.10 26.63
CA THR A 180 -4.97 4.64 25.68
C THR A 180 -4.50 4.88 24.25
N ASP A 181 -3.96 6.06 23.95
CA ASP A 181 -3.47 6.40 22.61
C ASP A 181 -2.30 5.52 22.21
N VAL A 182 -1.32 5.36 23.11
CA VAL A 182 -0.16 4.47 22.89
C VAL A 182 -0.62 3.03 22.64
N ARG A 183 -1.52 2.50 23.48
CA ARG A 183 -2.06 1.13 23.32
C ARG A 183 -2.74 0.96 21.97
N THR A 184 -3.55 1.93 21.58
CA THR A 184 -4.31 1.90 20.33
C THR A 184 -3.36 1.93 19.12
N LEU A 185 -2.38 2.84 19.11
CA LEU A 185 -1.35 2.91 18.06
C LEU A 185 -0.50 1.63 18.00
N LEU A 186 -0.16 1.04 19.14
CA LEU A 186 0.59 -0.22 19.19
C LEU A 186 -0.19 -1.38 18.55
N VAL A 187 -1.49 -1.52 18.86
CA VAL A 187 -2.35 -2.56 18.24
C VAL A 187 -2.38 -2.37 16.73
N ILE A 188 -2.57 -1.13 16.28
CA ILE A 188 -2.63 -0.76 14.87
C ILE A 188 -1.33 -1.09 14.15
N PHE A 189 -0.19 -0.65 14.69
CA PHE A 189 1.11 -0.93 14.09
C PHE A 189 1.44 -2.41 14.12
N THR A 190 1.03 -3.13 15.16
CA THR A 190 1.19 -4.59 15.21
C THR A 190 0.43 -5.27 14.06
N VAL A 191 -0.83 -4.88 13.82
CA VAL A 191 -1.60 -5.40 12.68
C VAL A 191 -0.94 -5.00 11.35
N ALA A 192 -0.52 -3.75 11.22
CA ALA A 192 0.17 -3.22 10.04
C ALA A 192 1.57 -3.82 9.83
N LEU A 193 2.15 -4.52 10.82
CA LEU A 193 3.37 -5.30 10.67
C LEU A 193 3.06 -6.75 10.29
N ILE A 194 2.14 -7.39 11.02
CA ILE A 194 1.82 -8.80 10.84
C ILE A 194 1.23 -9.06 9.46
N VAL A 195 0.26 -8.25 9.02
CA VAL A 195 -0.43 -8.49 7.75
C VAL A 195 0.54 -8.40 6.55
N PRO A 196 1.35 -7.33 6.40
CA PRO A 196 2.31 -7.28 5.30
C PRO A 196 3.36 -8.39 5.38
N ILE A 197 3.93 -8.66 6.57
CA ILE A 197 4.92 -9.74 6.71
C ILE A 197 4.30 -11.08 6.32
N ALA A 198 3.06 -11.38 6.75
CA ALA A 198 2.36 -12.61 6.39
C ALA A 198 2.08 -12.71 4.88
N LEU A 199 1.70 -11.61 4.23
CA LEU A 199 1.46 -11.55 2.78
C LEU A 199 2.76 -11.73 1.98
N TRP A 200 3.88 -11.22 2.48
CA TRP A 200 5.15 -11.19 1.77
C TRP A 200 6.10 -12.33 2.13
N ARG A 201 5.84 -13.08 3.21
CA ARG A 201 6.76 -14.12 3.72
C ARG A 201 7.18 -15.17 2.69
N LYS A 202 6.28 -15.53 1.75
CA LYS A 202 6.54 -16.55 0.72
C LYS A 202 7.19 -15.98 -0.55
N ARG A 203 7.19 -14.65 -0.73
CA ARG A 203 7.67 -13.97 -1.94
C ARG A 203 9.06 -13.40 -1.76
N VAL A 204 9.37 -12.92 -0.56
CA VAL A 204 10.68 -12.37 -0.22
C VAL A 204 11.63 -13.52 0.12
N ILE A 205 12.79 -13.54 -0.52
CA ILE A 205 13.90 -14.40 -0.09
C ILE A 205 14.50 -13.75 1.16
N TRP A 206 14.20 -14.31 2.32
CA TRP A 206 14.64 -13.79 3.63
C TRP A 206 16.11 -14.11 3.88
N THR A 207 16.97 -13.20 3.43
CA THR A 207 18.38 -13.17 3.84
C THR A 207 18.52 -12.57 5.24
N ARG A 208 19.61 -12.86 5.95
CA ARG A 208 19.89 -12.26 7.28
C ARG A 208 19.83 -10.74 7.25
N ALA A 209 20.36 -10.11 6.20
CA ALA A 209 20.32 -8.66 6.04
C ALA A 209 18.90 -8.11 5.88
N ARG A 210 18.02 -8.79 5.12
CA ARG A 210 16.60 -8.41 4.99
C ARG A 210 15.84 -8.61 6.27
N LEU A 211 16.11 -9.70 6.99
CA LEU A 211 15.50 -9.97 8.29
C LEU A 211 15.85 -8.86 9.28
N LEU A 212 17.15 -8.57 9.46
CA LEU A 212 17.62 -7.51 10.34
C LEU A 212 17.11 -6.12 9.96
N GLY A 213 17.11 -5.80 8.66
CA GLY A 213 16.56 -4.54 8.17
C GLY A 213 15.05 -4.43 8.43
N THR A 214 14.29 -5.50 8.21
CA THR A 214 12.84 -5.52 8.43
C THR A 214 12.53 -5.43 9.92
N THR A 215 13.27 -6.14 10.79
CA THR A 215 13.09 -6.05 12.25
C THR A 215 13.44 -4.66 12.77
N GLY A 216 14.49 -4.02 12.24
CA GLY A 216 14.84 -2.65 12.59
C GLY A 216 13.76 -1.65 12.20
N LEU A 217 13.21 -1.75 10.98
CA LEU A 217 12.08 -0.93 10.55
C LEU A 217 10.82 -1.19 11.38
N ALA A 218 10.55 -2.44 11.75
CA ALA A 218 9.40 -2.80 12.56
C ALA A 218 9.51 -2.21 13.98
N ALA A 219 10.70 -2.30 14.58
CA ALA A 219 10.98 -1.68 15.87
C ALA A 219 10.83 -0.15 15.81
N LEU A 220 11.30 0.49 14.73
CA LEU A 220 11.12 1.93 14.53
C LEU A 220 9.65 2.32 14.41
N LEU A 221 8.85 1.56 13.66
CA LEU A 221 7.42 1.79 13.56
C LEU A 221 6.74 1.66 14.93
N LEU A 222 7.03 0.60 15.69
CA LEU A 222 6.48 0.42 17.02
C LEU A 222 6.94 1.51 18.00
N ALA A 223 8.20 1.93 17.92
CA ALA A 223 8.72 3.04 18.73
C ALA A 223 7.99 4.35 18.43
N SER A 224 7.56 4.58 17.18
CA SER A 224 6.79 5.77 16.82
C SER A 224 5.40 5.85 17.46
N ALA A 225 4.86 4.73 17.96
CA ALA A 225 3.61 4.72 18.73
C ALA A 225 3.74 5.41 20.11
N PHE A 226 4.96 5.60 20.59
CA PHE A 226 5.25 6.28 21.86
C PHE A 226 5.39 7.80 21.71
N GLY A 227 5.18 8.36 20.50
CA GLY A 227 5.15 9.80 20.26
C GLY A 227 4.31 10.59 21.27
N PRO A 228 3.08 10.16 21.63
CA PRO A 228 2.27 10.84 22.64
C PRO A 228 2.95 10.98 24.02
N LEU A 229 3.78 10.02 24.44
CA LEU A 229 4.52 10.13 25.71
C LEU A 229 5.62 11.20 25.65
N ILE A 230 6.19 11.44 24.47
CA ILE A 230 7.19 12.49 24.27
C ILE A 230 6.55 13.86 24.47
N ARG A 231 5.34 14.05 23.93
CA ARG A 231 4.55 15.28 24.08
C ARG A 231 4.24 15.61 25.54
N GLU A 232 3.96 14.59 26.33
CA GLU A 232 3.54 14.72 27.75
C GLU A 232 4.73 14.76 28.71
N SER A 233 5.95 14.61 28.20
CA SER A 233 7.15 14.67 29.02
C SER A 233 7.38 16.08 29.57
N GLU A 234 7.90 16.21 30.79
CA GLU A 234 8.22 17.53 31.38
C GLU A 234 9.19 18.34 30.52
N LEU A 235 10.03 17.66 29.72
CA LEU A 235 10.94 18.27 28.75
C LEU A 235 10.20 19.05 27.66
N ALA A 236 8.97 18.67 27.32
CA ALA A 236 8.14 19.40 26.37
C ALA A 236 7.77 20.81 26.85
N ASN A 237 7.82 21.08 28.17
CA ASN A 237 7.56 22.41 28.73
C ASN A 237 8.80 23.34 28.68
N THR A 238 9.96 22.82 28.28
CA THR A 238 11.20 23.61 28.24
C THR A 238 11.44 24.22 26.86
N GLN A 239 11.13 25.52 26.70
CA GLN A 239 11.44 26.20 25.44
C GLN A 239 12.96 26.43 25.27
N PRO A 240 13.50 26.34 24.04
CA PRO A 240 12.82 26.10 22.76
C PRO A 240 12.73 24.62 22.34
N LEU A 241 13.27 23.70 23.16
CA LEU A 241 13.27 22.26 22.85
C LEU A 241 11.84 21.68 22.84
N GLY A 242 10.96 22.26 23.66
CA GLY A 242 9.57 21.87 23.83
C GLY A 242 8.79 21.81 22.52
N ASP A 243 8.81 22.89 21.75
CA ASP A 243 8.08 22.99 20.47
C ASP A 243 8.51 21.89 19.47
N TRP A 244 9.81 21.54 19.47
CA TRP A 244 10.33 20.45 18.65
C TRP A 244 9.90 19.08 19.14
N LEU A 245 9.87 18.86 20.46
CA LEU A 245 9.42 17.60 21.04
C LEU A 245 7.92 17.40 20.88
N GLU A 246 7.13 18.47 20.96
CA GLU A 246 5.69 18.47 20.68
C GLU A 246 5.44 18.08 19.21
N LEU A 247 6.11 18.75 18.27
CA LEU A 247 6.02 18.41 16.84
C LEU A 247 6.47 16.96 16.58
N LEU A 248 7.56 16.51 17.20
CA LEU A 248 8.03 15.13 17.06
C LEU A 248 6.98 14.16 17.63
N GLY A 249 6.42 14.44 18.81
CA GLY A 249 5.40 13.60 19.45
C GLY A 249 4.13 13.47 18.61
N ASP A 250 3.64 14.58 18.08
CA ASP A 250 2.43 14.64 17.26
C ASP A 250 2.63 13.98 15.90
N SER A 251 3.82 14.04 15.32
CA SER A 251 4.07 13.62 13.93
C SER A 251 4.87 12.32 13.79
N ALA A 252 5.43 11.79 14.88
CA ALA A 252 6.28 10.59 14.89
C ALA A 252 5.63 9.40 14.19
N HIS A 253 4.33 9.18 14.42
CA HIS A 253 3.60 8.06 13.86
C HIS A 253 3.49 8.14 12.33
N LEU A 254 3.28 9.34 11.75
CA LEU A 254 3.26 9.53 10.28
C LEU A 254 4.64 9.26 9.67
N LEU A 255 5.69 9.75 10.32
CA LEU A 255 7.06 9.51 9.90
C LEU A 255 7.41 8.01 9.97
N GLY A 256 7.04 7.35 11.07
CA GLY A 256 7.22 5.91 11.26
C GLY A 256 6.55 5.10 10.16
N VAL A 257 5.30 5.43 9.82
CA VAL A 257 4.54 4.80 8.73
C VAL A 257 5.22 5.03 7.38
N ALA A 258 5.62 6.27 7.07
CA ALA A 258 6.30 6.60 5.82
C ALA A 258 7.63 5.83 5.66
N VAL A 259 8.45 5.80 6.72
CA VAL A 259 9.73 5.08 6.76
C VAL A 259 9.51 3.57 6.66
N TRP A 260 8.50 3.02 7.34
CA TRP A 260 8.15 1.61 7.24
C TRP A 260 7.78 1.22 5.80
N ILE A 261 6.88 1.97 5.15
CA ILE A 261 6.43 1.67 3.78
C ILE A 261 7.60 1.75 2.80
N ALA A 262 8.34 2.87 2.82
CA ALA A 262 9.46 3.08 1.92
C ALA A 262 10.58 2.06 2.15
N GLY A 263 10.91 1.81 3.41
CA GLY A 263 11.95 0.87 3.83
C GLY A 263 11.58 -0.57 3.50
N ALA A 264 10.36 -1.02 3.80
CA ALA A 264 9.87 -2.36 3.48
C ALA A 264 9.89 -2.58 1.96
N ALA A 265 9.39 -1.61 1.18
CA ALA A 265 9.43 -1.71 -0.28
C ALA A 265 10.86 -1.75 -0.84
N TRP A 266 11.78 -0.98 -0.25
CA TRP A 266 13.18 -1.00 -0.66
C TRP A 266 13.89 -2.30 -0.30
N LEU A 267 13.64 -2.85 0.89
CA LEU A 267 14.25 -4.09 1.36
C LEU A 267 13.69 -5.33 0.66
N TRP A 268 12.37 -5.35 0.42
CA TRP A 268 11.65 -6.50 -0.12
C TRP A 268 11.66 -6.56 -1.66
N ARG A 269 12.15 -5.51 -2.34
CA ARG A 269 12.33 -5.52 -3.80
C ARG A 269 13.23 -6.66 -4.23
N TYR A 270 13.01 -7.18 -5.44
CA TYR A 270 13.92 -8.13 -6.07
C TYR A 270 15.21 -7.44 -6.49
N ARG A 271 16.35 -8.10 -6.23
CA ARG A 271 17.67 -7.65 -6.70
C ARG A 271 18.05 -8.39 -7.97
N ALA A 272 18.91 -7.77 -8.79
CA ALA A 272 19.47 -8.43 -9.96
C ALA A 272 20.13 -9.76 -9.55
N GLY A 273 19.70 -10.87 -10.16
CA GLY A 273 20.17 -12.21 -9.84
C GLY A 273 19.28 -12.98 -8.85
N GLU A 274 18.38 -12.32 -8.12
CA GLU A 274 17.38 -13.01 -7.30
C GLU A 274 16.20 -13.46 -8.17
N ARG A 275 15.98 -14.77 -8.28
CA ARG A 275 14.81 -15.33 -8.97
C ARG A 275 13.62 -15.35 -8.00
N PRO A 276 12.42 -14.91 -8.41
CA PRO A 276 11.25 -14.97 -7.55
C PRO A 276 10.92 -16.43 -7.16
N PRO A 277 10.73 -16.74 -5.88
CA PRO A 277 10.29 -18.07 -5.47
C PRO A 277 8.93 -18.39 -6.12
N GLY A 278 8.83 -19.56 -6.76
CA GLY A 278 7.66 -20.01 -7.50
C GLY A 278 7.66 -19.71 -9.01
N LEU A 279 8.64 -18.96 -9.53
CA LEU A 279 8.88 -18.88 -10.98
C LEU A 279 9.68 -20.08 -11.52
N GLU A 280 10.31 -20.86 -10.65
CA GLU A 280 10.88 -22.18 -11.02
C GLU A 280 9.79 -23.18 -11.40
N SER A 281 8.58 -23.06 -10.85
CA SER A 281 7.42 -23.87 -11.27
C SER A 281 6.68 -23.30 -12.48
N SER A 282 6.98 -22.10 -12.96
CA SER A 282 6.53 -21.63 -14.29
C SER A 282 7.63 -21.75 -15.36
N ALA A 283 8.86 -22.09 -14.96
CA ALA A 283 9.81 -22.75 -15.87
C ALA A 283 9.25 -24.08 -16.39
N ILE A 284 8.20 -24.63 -15.75
CA ILE A 284 7.38 -25.72 -16.29
C ILE A 284 6.74 -25.33 -17.63
N ASP A 285 6.57 -24.04 -17.97
CA ASP A 285 6.18 -23.64 -19.32
C ASP A 285 7.28 -22.98 -20.15
N ILE A 286 8.28 -22.28 -19.60
CA ILE A 286 9.36 -21.78 -20.48
C ILE A 286 10.21 -22.95 -21.02
N SER A 287 10.43 -24.01 -20.24
CA SER A 287 11.09 -25.23 -20.74
C SER A 287 10.18 -26.10 -21.63
N ARG A 288 8.85 -25.93 -21.58
CA ARG A 288 7.90 -26.52 -22.56
C ARG A 288 7.71 -25.67 -23.82
N LEU A 289 7.87 -24.35 -23.70
CA LEU A 289 7.83 -23.36 -24.77
C LEU A 289 9.15 -23.39 -25.54
N ALA A 290 10.28 -23.54 -24.85
CA ALA A 290 11.59 -23.80 -25.43
C ALA A 290 11.77 -25.28 -25.81
N ARG A 291 10.75 -25.88 -26.44
CA ARG A 291 10.88 -27.16 -27.13
C ARG A 291 10.69 -26.92 -28.62
N CYS A 292 11.48 -27.59 -29.44
CA CYS A 292 11.29 -27.58 -30.88
C CYS A 292 9.85 -28.00 -31.21
N PRO A 293 9.12 -27.24 -32.05
CA PRO A 293 7.73 -27.57 -32.37
C PRO A 293 7.64 -28.85 -33.22
N THR A 294 8.70 -29.18 -33.94
CA THR A 294 8.77 -30.35 -34.82
C THR A 294 9.12 -31.65 -34.09
N CYS A 295 10.17 -31.65 -33.26
CA CYS A 295 10.68 -32.88 -32.62
C CYS A 295 10.63 -32.88 -31.09
N GLN A 296 10.12 -31.81 -30.47
CA GLN A 296 10.05 -31.62 -29.00
C GLN A 296 11.40 -31.57 -28.26
N TYR A 297 12.53 -31.50 -28.97
CA TYR A 297 13.85 -31.31 -28.36
C TYR A 297 13.94 -30.02 -27.54
N GLY A 298 14.56 -30.07 -26.36
CA GLY A 298 14.72 -28.91 -25.48
C GLY A 298 15.73 -27.90 -26.03
N LEU A 299 15.26 -26.70 -26.37
CA LEU A 299 16.07 -25.60 -26.92
C LEU A 299 16.75 -24.74 -25.84
N THR A 300 16.58 -25.07 -24.56
CA THR A 300 17.19 -24.33 -23.44
C THR A 300 18.71 -24.45 -23.47
N GLY A 301 19.42 -23.31 -23.48
CA GLY A 301 20.88 -23.27 -23.39
C GLY A 301 21.62 -23.28 -24.73
N LEU A 302 20.91 -23.36 -25.86
CA LEU A 302 21.52 -23.20 -27.19
C LEU A 302 21.82 -21.73 -27.46
N ARG A 303 22.99 -21.45 -28.05
CA ARG A 303 23.38 -20.12 -28.54
C ARG A 303 22.79 -19.80 -29.91
N GLU A 304 22.41 -20.83 -30.66
CA GLU A 304 21.88 -20.74 -32.01
C GLU A 304 20.42 -21.17 -32.00
N VAL A 305 19.57 -20.50 -32.79
CA VAL A 305 18.12 -20.76 -32.82
C VAL A 305 17.75 -21.94 -33.74
N ARG A 306 18.68 -22.90 -33.85
CA ARG A 306 18.54 -24.09 -34.70
C ARG A 306 18.45 -25.33 -33.84
N CYS A 307 17.46 -26.17 -34.11
CA CYS A 307 17.31 -27.46 -33.44
C CYS A 307 18.35 -28.44 -33.99
N PRO A 308 19.20 -29.05 -33.15
CA PRO A 308 20.23 -29.99 -33.60
C PRO A 308 19.65 -31.30 -34.13
N GLU A 309 18.50 -31.74 -33.62
CA GLU A 309 17.89 -33.02 -34.00
C GLU A 309 17.20 -32.99 -35.38
N CYS A 310 16.31 -32.03 -35.60
CA CYS A 310 15.48 -32.00 -36.82
C CYS A 310 15.82 -30.84 -37.77
N GLY A 311 16.83 -30.02 -37.44
CA GLY A 311 17.27 -28.89 -38.27
C GLY A 311 16.33 -27.68 -38.31
N TRP A 312 15.23 -27.69 -37.53
CA TRP A 312 14.28 -26.57 -37.48
C TRP A 312 14.99 -25.27 -37.12
N SER A 313 14.70 -24.20 -37.85
CA SER A 313 15.22 -22.85 -37.63
C SER A 313 14.08 -21.85 -37.58
N GLY A 314 13.98 -21.08 -36.51
CA GLY A 314 13.04 -19.97 -36.36
C GLY A 314 13.60 -18.94 -35.39
N THR A 315 12.94 -17.79 -35.22
CA THR A 315 13.30 -16.87 -34.12
C THR A 315 12.58 -17.30 -32.84
N VAL A 316 13.11 -16.89 -31.68
CA VAL A 316 12.42 -17.10 -30.39
C VAL A 316 11.03 -16.48 -30.42
N ASP A 317 10.90 -15.32 -31.08
CA ASP A 317 9.62 -14.63 -31.27
C ASP A 317 8.64 -15.46 -32.11
N GLY A 318 9.09 -16.04 -33.23
CA GLY A 318 8.24 -16.90 -34.08
C GLY A 318 7.77 -18.17 -33.37
N LEU A 319 8.61 -18.74 -32.49
CA LEU A 319 8.23 -19.89 -31.65
C LEU A 319 7.15 -19.51 -30.63
N LEU A 320 7.28 -18.32 -30.03
CA LEU A 320 6.32 -17.77 -29.09
C LEU A 320 4.99 -17.46 -29.78
N GLU A 321 5.01 -16.81 -30.95
CA GLU A 321 3.82 -16.53 -31.76
C GLU A 321 3.07 -17.81 -32.14
N GLN A 322 3.79 -18.84 -32.60
CA GLN A 322 3.18 -20.14 -32.96
C GLN A 322 2.53 -20.82 -31.75
N LYS A 323 3.21 -20.88 -30.61
CA LYS A 323 2.67 -21.45 -29.37
C LYS A 323 1.46 -20.65 -28.85
N LEU A 324 1.50 -19.33 -29.01
CA LEU A 324 0.39 -18.44 -28.64
C LEU A 324 -0.83 -18.70 -29.54
N ALA A 325 -0.60 -18.85 -30.86
CA ALA A 325 -1.64 -19.21 -31.81
C ALA A 325 -2.26 -20.58 -31.49
N ASP A 326 -1.44 -21.61 -31.24
CA ASP A 326 -1.92 -22.96 -30.87
C ASP A 326 -2.73 -22.96 -29.57
N ALA A 327 -2.33 -22.15 -28.58
CA ALA A 327 -3.03 -22.01 -27.31
C ALA A 327 -4.34 -21.21 -27.42
N LEU A 328 -4.45 -20.33 -28.43
CA LEU A 328 -5.66 -19.57 -28.72
C LEU A 328 -6.64 -20.34 -29.62
N ASP A 329 -6.15 -21.30 -30.42
CA ASP A 329 -6.96 -22.17 -31.27
C ASP A 329 -7.54 -23.40 -30.52
N VAL A 330 -7.65 -23.30 -29.19
CA VAL A 330 -8.42 -24.25 -28.38
C VAL A 330 -9.89 -24.11 -28.75
N ARG A 331 -10.29 -24.95 -29.71
CA ARG A 331 -11.66 -25.11 -30.20
C ARG A 331 -12.65 -25.27 -29.02
N PRO A 332 -13.84 -24.65 -29.10
CA PRO A 332 -14.86 -24.70 -28.06
C PRO A 332 -15.33 -26.11 -27.73
#